data_AF-A0A3S2XIV7-F1
#
_entry.id   AF-A0A3S2XIV7-F1
#
_cell.length_a   1.000
_cell.length_b   1.000
_cell.length_c   1.000
_cell.angle_alpha   90.00
_cell.angle_beta   90.00
_cell.angle_gamma   90.00
#
_symmetry.space_group_name_H-M   'P 1'
#
loop_
_entity.id
_entity.type
_entity.pdbx_description
1 polymer ?
#
loop_
_entity_poly.entity_id
_entity_poly.type
_entity_poly.pdbx_seq_one_letter_code
_entity_poly.pdbx_strand_id
1 'polypeptide(L)'
;MSVVFGPNSRRVLQFLTHIEDLSPQQIDEVAALWRQTSSQTRAEAWAQVRRTTTDEERHRILVAASVARRTALDAATSHHRHDWAFWAAVWDAVMAIAAGDRIGGHYDVLIAPVAAVMPFLGVCRRDELGTRHLPDAVLGGSGQP
;
A
#
# COMPACT_ATOMS: atom_id res chain seq x y z
N MET A 1 -6.21 -18.43 -12.61
CA MET A 1 -5.36 -17.25 -12.88
C MET A 1 -4.34 -17.13 -11.77
N SER A 2 -3.05 -17.28 -12.08
CA SER A 2 -1.98 -17.01 -11.12
C SER A 2 -1.94 -15.52 -10.80
N VAL A 3 -2.14 -15.15 -9.55
CA VAL A 3 -2.09 -13.75 -9.09
C VAL A 3 -0.63 -13.39 -8.84
N VAL A 4 -0.02 -12.63 -9.76
CA VAL A 4 1.43 -12.34 -9.82
C VAL A 4 1.99 -11.81 -8.50
N PHE A 5 1.23 -10.99 -7.77
CA PHE A 5 1.62 -10.40 -6.48
C PHE A 5 0.79 -10.96 -5.30
N GLY A 6 0.07 -12.06 -5.50
CA GLY A 6 -0.86 -12.61 -4.52
C GLY A 6 -2.22 -11.89 -4.46
N PRO A 7 -2.99 -12.01 -3.37
CA PRO A 7 -4.38 -11.57 -3.29
C PRO A 7 -4.61 -10.08 -3.62
N ASN A 8 -3.63 -9.23 -3.32
CA ASN A 8 -3.70 -7.77 -3.52
C ASN A 8 -3.19 -7.30 -4.89
N SER A 9 -3.00 -8.21 -5.87
CA SER A 9 -2.41 -7.89 -7.17
C SER A 9 -3.12 -6.75 -7.91
N ARG A 10 -4.46 -6.68 -7.85
CA ARG A 10 -5.22 -5.60 -8.50
C ARG A 10 -4.86 -4.22 -7.96
N ARG A 11 -4.71 -4.10 -6.63
CA ARG A 11 -4.34 -2.84 -5.98
C ARG A 11 -2.90 -2.45 -6.29
N VAL A 12 -1.99 -3.42 -6.33
CA VAL A 12 -0.60 -3.19 -6.77
C VAL A 12 -0.59 -2.68 -8.22
N LEU A 13 -1.30 -3.32 -9.14
CA LEU A 13 -1.35 -2.90 -10.54
C LEU A 13 -1.95 -1.49 -10.70
N GLN A 14 -3.05 -1.19 -10.00
CA GLN A 14 -3.62 0.15 -9.99
C GLN A 14 -2.62 1.19 -9.45
N PHE A 15 -1.87 0.86 -8.41
CA PHE A 15 -0.85 1.76 -7.89
C PHE A 15 0.28 2.02 -8.90
N LEU A 16 0.75 0.97 -9.59
CA LEU A 16 1.83 1.09 -10.58
C LEU A 16 1.45 2.05 -11.71
N THR A 17 0.22 1.98 -12.23
CA THR A 17 -0.22 2.88 -13.31
C THR A 17 -0.22 4.34 -12.88
N HIS A 18 -0.57 4.65 -11.63
CA HIS A 18 -0.61 6.04 -11.16
C HIS A 18 0.77 6.63 -10.88
N ILE A 19 1.80 5.80 -10.61
CA ILE A 19 3.17 6.31 -10.42
C ILE A 19 3.69 6.96 -11.70
N GLU A 20 3.37 6.37 -12.85
CA GLU A 20 3.85 6.84 -14.15
C GLU A 20 3.31 8.24 -14.48
N ASP A 21 2.17 8.63 -13.89
CA ASP A 21 1.50 9.90 -14.11
C ASP A 21 1.90 11.00 -13.10
N LEU A 22 2.83 10.71 -12.17
CA LEU A 22 3.23 11.70 -11.15
C LEU A 22 4.01 12.87 -11.75
N SER A 23 3.58 14.08 -11.42
CA SER A 23 4.34 15.29 -11.74
C SER A 23 5.64 15.40 -10.91
N PRO A 24 6.64 16.18 -11.38
CA PRO A 24 7.85 16.43 -10.61
C PRO A 24 7.61 16.97 -9.20
N GLN A 25 6.60 17.83 -9.03
CA GLN A 25 6.23 18.41 -7.74
C GLN A 25 5.71 17.34 -6.77
N GLN A 26 4.88 16.42 -7.27
CA GLN A 26 4.37 15.30 -6.47
C GLN A 26 5.50 14.34 -6.08
N ILE A 27 6.46 14.09 -6.98
CA ILE A 27 7.65 13.29 -6.68
C ILE A 27 8.46 13.92 -5.52
N ASP A 28 8.72 15.22 -5.61
CA ASP A 28 9.45 15.97 -4.59
C ASP A 28 8.70 15.97 -3.24
N GLU A 29 7.37 16.12 -3.27
CA GLU A 29 6.50 16.07 -2.08
C GLU A 29 6.56 14.70 -1.39
N VAL A 30 6.39 13.61 -2.14
CA VAL A 30 6.49 12.24 -1.61
C VAL A 30 7.85 12.01 -0.96
N ALA A 31 8.94 12.45 -1.61
CA ALA A 31 10.29 12.31 -1.09
C ALA A 31 10.50 13.10 0.22
N ALA A 32 9.94 14.31 0.32
CA ALA A 32 10.00 15.12 1.52
C ALA A 32 9.22 14.48 2.68
N LEU A 33 8.00 14.00 2.43
CA LEU A 33 7.16 13.34 3.43
C LEU A 33 7.76 12.03 3.93
N TRP A 34 8.38 11.26 3.04
CA TRP A 34 9.07 10.03 3.44
C TRP A 34 10.23 10.32 4.39
N ARG A 35 11.03 11.37 4.15
CA ARG A 35 12.10 11.76 5.07
C ARG A 35 11.61 12.15 6.46
N GLN A 36 10.42 12.74 6.54
CA GLN A 36 9.78 13.12 7.81
C GLN A 36 9.19 11.91 8.54
N THR A 37 8.91 10.82 7.81
CA THR A 37 8.41 9.59 8.41
C THR A 37 9.52 8.92 9.22
N SER A 38 9.23 8.53 10.46
CA SER A 38 10.19 7.90 11.37
C SER A 38 10.77 6.61 10.78
N SER A 39 12.11 6.52 10.74
CA SER A 39 12.81 5.31 10.30
C SER A 39 12.50 4.10 11.19
N GLN A 40 12.33 4.32 12.49
CA GLN A 40 11.94 3.27 13.44
C GLN A 40 10.55 2.72 13.10
N THR A 41 9.56 3.58 12.90
CA THR A 41 8.18 3.14 12.63
C THR A 41 8.08 2.39 11.30
N ARG A 42 8.86 2.81 10.29
CA ARG A 42 8.98 2.05 9.04
C ARG A 42 9.63 0.68 9.25
N ALA A 43 10.70 0.60 10.04
CA ALA A 43 11.37 -0.67 10.33
C ALA A 43 10.45 -1.64 11.08
N GLU A 44 9.66 -1.14 12.03
CA GLU A 44 8.65 -1.93 12.75
C GLU A 44 7.58 -2.47 11.80
N ALA A 45 7.13 -1.68 10.84
CA ALA A 45 6.20 -2.11 9.81
C ALA A 45 6.78 -3.24 8.92
N TRP A 46 8.05 -3.12 8.51
CA TRP A 46 8.78 -4.18 7.80
C TRP A 46 8.93 -5.45 8.62
N ALA A 47 9.19 -5.32 9.93
CA ALA A 47 9.25 -6.45 10.84
C ALA A 47 7.87 -7.12 10.95
N GLN A 48 6.78 -6.36 10.95
CA GLN A 48 5.43 -6.92 10.98
C GLN A 48 5.13 -7.77 9.75
N VAL A 49 5.48 -7.31 8.54
CA VAL A 49 5.35 -8.13 7.32
C VAL A 49 6.04 -9.47 7.48
N ARG A 50 7.29 -9.48 7.98
CA ARG A 50 8.05 -10.72 8.17
C ARG A 50 7.37 -11.66 9.15
N ARG A 51 6.74 -11.14 10.22
CA ARG A 51 6.02 -11.93 11.21
C ARG A 51 4.70 -12.51 10.70
N THR A 52 4.03 -11.83 9.77
CA THR A 52 2.67 -12.17 9.33
C THR A 52 2.58 -12.79 7.94
N THR A 53 3.72 -13.14 7.32
CA THR A 53 3.75 -13.69 5.96
C THR A 53 4.64 -14.93 5.88
N THR A 54 4.20 -15.92 5.11
CA THR A 54 5.04 -17.06 4.73
C THR A 54 6.16 -16.62 3.80
N ASP A 55 7.17 -17.46 3.60
CA ASP A 55 8.28 -17.14 2.69
C ASP A 55 7.82 -16.91 1.24
N GLU A 56 6.85 -17.70 0.77
CA GLU A 56 6.28 -17.54 -0.57
C GLU A 56 5.51 -16.21 -0.71
N GLU A 57 4.70 -15.87 0.28
CA GLU A 57 3.96 -14.59 0.28
C GLU A 57 4.91 -13.41 0.33
N ARG A 58 5.93 -13.49 1.18
CA ARG A 58 6.97 -12.47 1.31
C ARG A 58 7.74 -12.31 0.01
N HIS A 59 8.05 -13.40 -0.69
CA HIS A 59 8.66 -13.35 -2.00
C HIS A 59 7.80 -12.56 -2.99
N ARG A 60 6.49 -12.85 -3.09
CA ARG A 60 5.57 -12.10 -3.97
C ARG A 60 5.47 -10.61 -3.60
N ILE A 61 5.46 -10.28 -2.30
CA ILE A 61 5.49 -8.89 -1.81
C ILE A 61 6.78 -8.17 -2.26
N LEU A 62 7.93 -8.83 -2.14
CA LEU A 62 9.21 -8.27 -2.56
C LEU A 62 9.30 -8.11 -4.09
N VAL A 63 8.71 -9.03 -4.85
CA VAL A 63 8.59 -8.91 -6.31
C VAL A 63 7.75 -7.67 -6.66
N ALA A 64 6.59 -7.48 -6.02
CA ALA A 64 5.75 -6.29 -6.21
C ALA A 64 6.52 -5.00 -5.91
N ALA A 65 7.19 -4.93 -4.75
CA ALA A 65 7.95 -3.75 -4.35
C ALA A 65 9.13 -3.46 -5.30
N SER A 66 9.78 -4.50 -5.84
CA SER A 66 10.87 -4.37 -6.80
C SER A 66 10.41 -3.82 -8.15
N VAL A 67 9.28 -4.31 -8.66
CA VAL A 67 8.65 -3.76 -9.87
C VAL A 67 8.29 -2.30 -9.64
N ALA A 68 7.64 -1.98 -8.52
CA ALA A 68 7.25 -0.61 -8.21
C ALA A 68 8.43 0.36 -8.09
N ARG A 69 9.50 -0.06 -7.43
CA ARG A 69 10.73 0.74 -7.34
C ARG A 69 11.33 1.00 -8.72
N ARG A 70 11.29 0.02 -9.63
CA ARG A 70 11.77 0.20 -11.00
C ARG A 70 10.89 1.20 -11.75
N THR A 71 9.57 1.05 -11.70
CA THR A 71 8.61 2.00 -12.30
C THR A 71 8.82 3.42 -11.77
N ALA A 72 8.99 3.58 -10.46
CA ALA A 72 9.28 4.88 -9.84
C ALA A 72 10.62 5.47 -10.31
N LEU A 73 11.65 4.64 -10.46
CA LEU A 73 12.93 5.09 -10.98
C LEU A 73 12.79 5.59 -12.43
N ASP A 74 12.06 4.86 -13.27
CA ASP A 74 11.83 5.24 -14.67
C ASP A 74 11.01 6.54 -14.77
N ALA A 75 9.94 6.68 -13.98
CA ALA A 75 9.12 7.89 -13.90
C ALA A 75 9.88 9.11 -13.35
N ALA A 76 10.71 8.93 -12.31
CA ALA A 76 11.52 10.03 -11.80
C ALA A 76 12.61 10.46 -12.81
N THR A 77 13.18 9.49 -13.52
CA THR A 77 14.21 9.75 -14.55
C THR A 77 13.65 10.56 -15.73
N SER A 78 12.42 10.28 -16.19
CA SER A 78 11.79 11.07 -17.25
C SER A 78 11.57 12.54 -16.87
N HIS A 79 11.51 12.82 -15.57
CA HIS A 79 11.38 14.16 -14.99
C HIS A 79 12.70 14.76 -14.48
N HIS A 80 13.85 14.13 -14.74
CA HIS A 80 15.17 14.54 -14.21
C HIS A 80 15.20 14.66 -12.66
N ARG A 81 14.41 13.84 -11.98
CA ARG A 81 14.41 13.71 -10.51
C ARG A 81 15.14 12.42 -10.14
N HIS A 82 16.20 12.54 -9.34
CA HIS A 82 17.02 11.41 -8.91
C HIS A 82 17.00 11.22 -7.40
N ASP A 83 15.87 11.57 -6.77
CA ASP A 83 15.74 11.49 -5.33
C ASP A 83 15.48 10.06 -4.87
N TRP A 84 16.42 9.52 -4.09
CA TRP A 84 16.31 8.17 -3.59
C TRP A 84 15.19 7.96 -2.57
N ALA A 85 14.77 9.02 -1.88
CA ALA A 85 13.68 8.94 -0.93
C ALA A 85 12.35 8.65 -1.63
N PHE A 86 12.16 9.10 -2.88
CA PHE A 86 10.96 8.83 -3.66
C PHE A 86 10.80 7.32 -3.94
N TRP A 87 11.83 6.68 -4.51
CA TRP A 87 11.73 5.25 -4.82
C TRP A 87 11.73 4.36 -3.55
N ALA A 88 12.23 4.87 -2.42
CA ALA A 88 12.10 4.23 -1.12
C ALA A 88 10.64 4.30 -0.59
N ALA A 89 10.00 5.46 -0.73
CA ALA A 89 8.59 5.65 -0.39
C ALA A 89 7.67 4.74 -1.20
N VAL A 90 7.93 4.61 -2.50
CA VAL A 90 7.19 3.71 -3.39
C VAL A 90 7.36 2.25 -2.97
N TRP A 91 8.59 1.84 -2.64
CA TRP A 91 8.88 0.50 -2.17
C TRP A 91 8.10 0.18 -0.87
N ASP A 92 8.08 1.10 0.08
CA ASP A 92 7.32 0.98 1.33
C ASP A 92 5.81 0.90 1.09
N ALA A 93 5.27 1.78 0.23
CA ALA A 93 3.85 1.82 -0.08
C ALA A 93 3.36 0.53 -0.75
N VAL A 94 4.10 0.01 -1.75
CA VAL A 94 3.71 -1.24 -2.42
C VAL A 94 3.85 -2.45 -1.54
N MET A 95 4.86 -2.49 -0.68
CA MET A 95 4.92 -3.52 0.35
C MET A 95 3.64 -3.51 1.20
N ALA A 96 3.19 -2.34 1.66
CA ALA A 96 1.99 -2.22 2.47
C ALA A 96 0.73 -2.65 1.71
N ILE A 97 0.58 -2.22 0.45
CA ILE A 97 -0.52 -2.62 -0.44
C ILE A 97 -0.53 -4.14 -0.66
N ALA A 98 0.63 -4.75 -0.92
CA ALA A 98 0.73 -6.18 -1.14
C ALA A 98 0.48 -7.00 0.15
N ALA A 99 0.92 -6.50 1.30
CA ALA A 99 0.66 -7.10 2.60
C ALA A 99 -0.81 -6.98 3.01
N GLY A 100 -1.48 -5.88 2.66
CA GLY A 100 -2.88 -5.58 2.97
C GLY A 100 -3.12 -5.43 4.47
N ASP A 101 -4.30 -5.84 4.94
CA ASP A 101 -4.73 -5.71 6.34
C ASP A 101 -3.84 -6.43 7.36
N ARG A 102 -2.97 -7.35 6.92
CA ARG A 102 -2.11 -8.16 7.81
C ARG A 102 -1.13 -7.33 8.64
N ILE A 103 -0.79 -6.13 8.17
CA ILE A 103 0.11 -5.22 8.88
C ILE A 103 -0.63 -4.18 9.74
N GLY A 104 -1.96 -4.18 9.76
CA GLY A 104 -2.78 -3.34 10.63
C GLY A 104 -2.45 -1.85 10.52
N GLY A 105 -2.27 -1.18 11.67
CA GLY A 105 -1.94 0.24 11.73
C GLY A 105 -0.62 0.65 11.06
N HIS A 106 0.28 -0.32 10.79
CA HIS A 106 1.51 -0.05 10.06
C HIS A 106 1.28 0.23 8.56
N TYR A 107 0.11 -0.14 8.03
CA TYR A 107 -0.27 0.18 6.66
C TYR A 107 -0.22 1.69 6.41
N ASP A 108 -0.93 2.46 7.23
CA ASP A 108 -1.06 3.92 7.07
C ASP A 108 0.31 4.61 7.13
N VAL A 109 1.19 4.15 8.02
CA VAL A 109 2.55 4.70 8.17
C VAL A 109 3.32 4.60 6.85
N LEU A 110 3.25 3.46 6.18
CA LEU A 110 4.03 3.19 4.98
C LEU A 110 3.42 3.83 3.73
N ILE A 111 2.09 3.92 3.67
CA ILE A 111 1.43 4.53 2.52
C ILE A 111 1.35 6.06 2.61
N ALA A 112 1.43 6.66 3.81
CA ALA A 112 1.15 8.08 4.03
C ALA A 112 1.91 9.03 3.07
N PRO A 113 3.22 8.87 2.82
CA PRO A 113 3.93 9.74 1.89
C PRO A 113 3.33 9.72 0.47
N VAL A 114 2.94 8.55 -0.02
CA VAL A 114 2.37 8.40 -1.37
C VAL A 114 0.89 8.76 -1.40
N ALA A 115 0.16 8.48 -0.32
CA ALA A 115 -1.27 8.79 -0.19
C ALA A 115 -1.56 10.29 -0.20
N ALA A 116 -0.58 11.14 0.14
CA ALA A 116 -0.68 12.60 0.02
C ALA A 116 -0.93 13.05 -1.44
N VAL A 117 -0.35 12.34 -2.41
CA VAL A 117 -0.49 12.66 -3.85
C VAL A 117 -1.39 11.66 -4.59
N MET A 118 -1.71 10.52 -3.97
CA MET A 118 -2.60 9.47 -4.47
C MET A 118 -3.70 9.14 -3.44
N PRO A 119 -4.74 9.99 -3.30
CA PRO A 119 -5.70 9.89 -2.20
C PRO A 119 -6.55 8.61 -2.23
N PHE A 120 -6.68 7.95 -3.39
CA PHE A 120 -7.42 6.68 -3.50
C PHE A 120 -6.82 5.56 -2.62
N LEU A 121 -5.54 5.66 -2.24
CA LEU A 121 -4.88 4.71 -1.34
C LEU A 121 -5.41 4.77 0.10
N GLY A 122 -5.91 5.92 0.54
CA GLY A 122 -6.48 6.10 1.88
C GLY A 122 -7.93 5.62 2.02
N VAL A 123 -8.66 5.51 0.91
CA VAL A 123 -10.11 5.16 0.91
C VAL A 123 -10.34 3.65 1.08
N CYS A 124 -9.49 2.81 0.49
CA CYS A 124 -9.72 1.36 0.46
C CYS A 124 -9.68 0.65 1.83
N ARG A 125 -9.03 1.21 2.85
CA ARG A 125 -9.06 0.62 4.20
C ARG A 125 -10.46 0.68 4.84
N ARG A 126 -11.28 1.69 4.50
CA ARG A 126 -12.65 1.79 5.04
C ARG A 126 -13.62 0.80 4.38
N ASP A 127 -13.47 0.53 3.09
CA ASP A 127 -14.39 -0.36 2.37
C ASP A 127 -14.21 -1.84 2.74
N GLU A 128 -12.98 -2.27 3.08
CA GLU A 128 -12.69 -3.63 3.56
C GLU A 128 -13.06 -3.83 5.04
N LEU A 129 -13.06 -2.76 5.85
CA LEU A 129 -13.58 -2.79 7.23
C LEU A 129 -15.12 -2.68 7.28
N GLY A 130 -15.75 -2.03 6.29
CA GLY A 130 -17.21 -1.93 6.18
C GLY A 130 -17.91 -3.25 5.83
N THR A 131 -17.19 -4.23 5.28
CA THR A 131 -17.73 -5.55 4.92
C THR A 131 -17.65 -6.59 6.05
N ARG A 132 -17.12 -6.23 7.24
CA ARG A 132 -17.04 -7.11 8.43
C ARG A 132 -17.85 -6.60 9.63
N HIS A 133 -19.05 -6.06 9.43
CA HIS A 133 -20.07 -6.06 10.49
C HIS A 133 -21.47 -5.76 9.94
N LEU A 134 -22.18 -6.80 9.53
CA LEU A 134 -23.63 -6.86 9.68
C LEU A 134 -23.90 -8.06 10.57
N PRO A 135 -24.30 -7.87 11.85
CA PRO A 135 -24.85 -8.95 12.62
C PRO A 135 -26.18 -9.37 11.98
N ASP A 136 -26.26 -10.64 11.60
CA ASP A 136 -27.54 -11.36 11.43
C ASP A 136 -28.29 -11.29 12.76
N ALA A 137 -29.18 -10.32 12.91
CA ALA A 137 -30.10 -10.30 14.03
C ALA A 137 -31.41 -9.59 13.65
N VAL A 138 -32.48 -10.38 13.77
CA VAL A 138 -33.87 -9.98 13.99
C VAL A 138 -34.72 -9.70 12.75
N LEU A 139 -35.12 -10.77 12.07
CA LEU A 139 -36.51 -10.97 11.67
C LEU A 139 -36.97 -12.36 12.09
N GLY A 140 -37.02 -12.56 13.41
CA GLY A 140 -37.68 -13.69 14.05
C GLY A 140 -38.94 -13.22 14.75
N GLY A 141 -40.10 -13.62 14.22
CA GLY A 141 -41.31 -13.90 14.98
C GLY A 141 -42.03 -12.73 15.65
N SER A 142 -43.00 -12.15 14.94
CA SER A 142 -44.20 -11.59 15.58
C SER A 142 -45.38 -12.50 15.29
N GLY A 143 -45.63 -13.42 16.22
CA GLY A 143 -46.86 -14.18 16.30
C GLY A 143 -48.01 -13.31 16.84
N GLN A 144 -49.19 -13.54 16.28
CA GLN A 144 -50.49 -13.09 16.80
C GLN A 144 -50.71 -13.55 18.26
N PRO A 145 -51.60 -12.85 18.96
CA PRO A 145 -52.97 -13.34 19.11
C PRO A 145 -54.01 -12.45 18.43
#